data_AF-A0A7K1Z1L4-F1
#
_entry.id   AF-A0A7K1Z1L4-F1
#
_cell.length_a   1.000
_cell.length_b   1.000
_cell.length_c   1.000
_cell.angle_alpha   90.00
_cell.angle_beta   90.00
_cell.angle_gamma   90.00
#
_symmetry.space_group_name_H-M   'P 1'
#
loop_
_entity.id
_entity.type
_entity.pdbx_description
1 polymer ?
#
loop_
_entity_poly.entity_id
_entity_poly.type
_entity_poly.pdbx_seq_one_letter_code
_entity_poly.pdbx_strand_id
1 'polypeptide(L)'
;MLGPHGGHREFLVVVRLVDVHTKVIIVNGRVLEGKDGVYWTGTCGFTCSLGKRGYIEFHQRRRELRSVIIRLAAAVAVADGYLEAGEIQVIRQKIEKWVEKAESAYDGLGETQREESYKAIVAHALNDAMADQIDTDALLNRLRHEEDQKLWYEILELCFDVMAADGIADVDELGLLREIGDASEIDARDIEKLRDRKIIDLKNTNTVKTPIEELLGIAPDWDPATIKCHLRKEYRKWNSRLNTVSEGKARQNAQNMLNIIGEAYKDYTSSENS
;
A
#
# COMPACT_ATOMS: atom_id res chain seq x y z
N MET A 1 4.35 5.84 28.82
CA MET A 1 5.74 6.02 28.32
C MET A 1 5.95 4.98 27.23
N LEU A 2 6.37 5.36 26.02
CA LEU A 2 6.77 4.41 24.98
C LEU A 2 8.29 4.24 25.06
N GLY A 3 8.75 3.03 25.32
CA GLY A 3 10.17 2.66 25.18
C GLY A 3 10.42 1.99 23.82
N PRO A 4 11.69 1.62 23.54
CA PRO A 4 12.05 0.88 22.33
C PRO A 4 11.27 -0.43 22.20
N HIS A 5 11.06 -1.11 23.32
CA HIS A 5 10.28 -2.32 23.41
C HIS A 5 9.21 -2.21 24.50
N GLY A 6 8.09 -2.89 24.32
CA GLY A 6 6.95 -2.87 25.25
C GLY A 6 7.11 -3.80 26.45
N GLY A 7 6.10 -3.86 27.31
CA GLY A 7 6.01 -4.82 28.41
C GLY A 7 6.80 -4.46 29.69
N HIS A 8 6.98 -5.44 30.57
CA HIS A 8 7.74 -5.28 31.80
C HIS A 8 9.23 -5.18 31.51
N ARG A 9 9.83 -4.06 31.92
CA ARG A 9 11.25 -3.77 31.70
C ARG A 9 11.93 -3.41 33.01
N GLU A 10 13.16 -3.90 33.13
CA GLU A 10 14.10 -3.48 34.16
C GLU A 10 15.00 -2.38 33.59
N PHE A 11 15.11 -1.29 34.33
CA PHE A 11 15.95 -0.16 33.99
C PHE A 11 17.03 -0.01 35.04
N LEU A 12 18.23 0.35 34.58
CA LEU A 12 19.36 0.67 35.43
C LEU A 12 19.73 2.13 35.24
N VAL A 13 19.51 2.96 36.25
CA VAL A 13 20.06 4.32 36.31
C VAL A 13 21.50 4.19 36.75
N VAL A 14 22.43 4.76 35.99
CA VAL A 14 23.85 4.83 36.36
C VAL A 14 24.24 6.28 36.56
N VAL A 15 24.61 6.62 37.80
CA VAL A 15 25.09 7.95 38.19
C VAL A 15 26.61 7.86 38.34
N ARG A 16 27.35 8.81 37.78
CA ARG A 16 28.82 8.85 37.87
C ARG A 16 29.31 10.19 38.34
N LEU A 17 30.31 10.17 39.22
CA LEU A 17 31.14 11.33 39.52
C LEU A 17 32.35 11.27 38.57
N VAL A 18 32.49 12.29 37.73
CA VAL A 18 33.54 12.36 36.70
C VAL A 18 34.37 13.62 36.85
N ASP A 19 35.66 13.50 36.52
CA ASP A 19 36.54 14.63 36.28
C ASP A 19 36.16 15.31 34.97
N VAL A 20 35.91 16.61 35.02
CA VAL A 20 35.56 17.42 33.84
C VAL A 20 36.76 17.69 32.93
N HIS A 21 37.99 17.52 33.43
CA HIS A 21 39.22 17.73 32.67
C HIS A 21 39.69 16.47 31.94
N THR A 22 39.31 15.30 32.46
CA THR A 22 39.52 14.03 31.79
C THR A 22 38.34 13.80 30.86
N LYS A 23 38.53 13.91 29.54
CA LYS A 23 37.45 13.78 28.55
C LYS A 23 36.78 12.39 28.62
N VAL A 24 35.78 12.24 29.48
CA VAL A 24 35.03 11.00 29.67
C VAL A 24 33.92 10.91 28.63
N ILE A 25 33.93 9.86 27.80
CA ILE A 25 32.89 9.62 26.80
C ILE A 25 31.98 8.50 27.28
N ILE A 26 30.69 8.77 27.41
CA ILE A 26 29.67 7.81 27.85
C ILE A 26 28.68 7.57 26.71
N VAL A 27 28.48 6.29 26.37
CA VAL A 27 27.51 5.87 25.34
C VAL A 27 26.71 4.69 25.90
N ASN A 28 25.37 4.75 25.78
CA ASN A 28 24.46 3.71 26.25
C ASN A 28 24.69 3.30 27.72
N GLY A 29 25.00 4.27 28.57
CA GLY A 29 25.27 4.05 30.00
C GLY A 29 26.64 3.43 30.32
N ARG A 30 27.51 3.21 29.32
CA ARG A 30 28.88 2.68 29.49
C ARG A 30 29.93 3.73 29.17
N VAL A 31 31.04 3.70 29.89
CA VAL A 31 32.19 4.58 29.64
C VAL A 31 33.02 3.97 28.51
N LEU A 32 33.09 4.66 27.39
CA LEU A 32 33.89 4.27 26.22
C LEU A 32 35.33 4.76 26.33
N GLU A 33 35.53 6.01 26.75
CA GLU A 33 36.84 6.65 26.88
C GLU A 33 36.94 7.44 28.19
N GLY A 34 38.17 7.67 28.67
CA GLY A 34 38.43 8.45 29.87
C GLY A 34 37.99 7.77 31.17
N LYS A 35 38.10 6.43 31.25
CA LYS A 35 37.72 5.64 32.45
C LYS A 35 38.41 6.14 33.71
N ASP A 36 39.64 6.59 33.58
CA ASP A 36 40.50 7.09 34.65
C ASP A 36 39.95 8.37 35.30
N GLY A 37 39.11 9.10 34.55
CA GLY A 37 38.38 10.28 35.03
C GLY A 37 37.09 9.94 35.78
N VAL A 38 36.76 8.66 36.00
CA VAL A 38 35.54 8.27 36.72
C VAL A 38 35.90 7.93 38.16
N TYR A 39 35.57 8.84 39.08
CA TYR A 39 35.89 8.71 40.50
C TYR A 39 34.90 7.83 41.26
N TRP A 40 33.64 7.82 40.84
CA TRP A 40 32.61 7.02 41.49
C TRP A 40 31.50 6.65 40.52
N THR A 41 30.88 5.49 40.73
CA THR A 41 29.70 5.04 39.99
C THR A 41 28.70 4.45 40.98
N GLY A 42 27.48 4.97 40.95
CA GLY A 42 26.31 4.42 41.64
C GLY A 42 25.32 3.89 40.64
N THR A 43 24.57 2.87 41.04
CA THR A 43 23.49 2.32 40.21
C THR A 43 22.20 2.19 41.01
N CYS A 44 21.08 2.42 40.36
CA CYS A 44 19.74 2.21 40.92
C CYS A 44 18.89 1.48 39.89
N GLY A 45 18.44 0.28 40.24
CA GLY A 45 17.52 -0.50 39.42
C GLY A 45 16.08 -0.11 39.72
N PHE A 46 15.25 0.00 38.69
CA PHE A 46 13.81 0.11 38.86
C PHE A 46 13.08 -0.64 37.75
N THR A 47 11.88 -1.11 38.05
CA THR A 47 11.03 -1.82 37.08
C THR A 47 9.91 -0.90 36.62
N CYS A 48 9.60 -0.92 35.33
CA CYS A 48 8.46 -0.20 34.78
C CYS A 48 7.71 -1.09 33.78
N SER A 49 6.38 -1.01 33.80
CA SER A 49 5.56 -1.58 32.75
C SER A 49 5.37 -0.54 31.66
N LEU A 50 5.95 -0.79 30.49
CA LEU A 50 5.71 -0.01 29.29
C LEU A 50 4.44 -0.51 28.57
N GLY A 51 3.96 0.26 27.59
CA GLY A 51 2.83 -0.14 26.76
C GLY A 51 3.03 -1.49 26.07
N LYS A 52 1.95 -2.08 25.51
CA LYS A 52 1.99 -3.41 24.88
C LYS A 52 3.05 -3.56 23.79
N ARG A 53 3.29 -2.52 22.99
CA ARG A 53 4.35 -2.46 21.96
C ARG A 53 5.20 -1.22 22.15
N GLY A 54 6.51 -1.38 22.06
CA GLY A 54 7.47 -0.27 21.96
C GLY A 54 7.55 0.28 20.53
N TYR A 55 8.27 1.38 20.35
CA TYR A 55 8.39 2.00 19.02
C TYR A 55 9.13 1.09 18.02
N ILE A 56 10.17 0.35 18.43
CA ILE A 56 10.89 -0.56 17.52
C ILE A 56 9.96 -1.69 17.06
N GLU A 57 9.24 -2.32 18.01
CA GLU A 57 8.30 -3.39 17.73
C GLU A 57 7.15 -2.92 16.82
N PHE A 58 6.68 -1.69 16.99
CA PHE A 58 5.69 -1.08 16.11
C PHE A 58 6.21 -0.98 14.67
N HIS A 59 7.44 -0.48 14.48
CA HIS A 59 8.01 -0.32 13.15
C HIS A 59 8.42 -1.66 12.50
N GLN A 60 8.88 -2.64 13.29
CA GLN A 60 9.10 -4.01 12.82
C GLN A 60 7.79 -4.64 12.34
N ARG A 61 6.72 -4.55 13.14
CA ARG A 61 5.40 -5.06 12.73
C ARG A 61 4.92 -4.36 11.46
N ARG A 62 5.12 -3.04 11.33
CA ARG A 62 4.76 -2.31 10.12
C ARG A 62 5.50 -2.82 8.88
N ARG A 63 6.78 -3.18 9.01
CA ARG A 63 7.56 -3.80 7.92
C ARG A 63 7.01 -5.18 7.55
N GLU A 64 6.67 -6.00 8.54
CA GLU A 64 6.05 -7.31 8.31
C GLU A 64 4.71 -7.18 7.59
N LEU A 65 3.89 -6.19 7.96
CA LEU A 65 2.62 -5.92 7.29
C LEU A 65 2.86 -5.44 5.85
N ARG A 66 3.83 -4.54 5.62
CA ARG A 66 4.24 -4.14 4.27
C ARG A 66 4.71 -5.31 3.40
N SER A 67 5.34 -6.33 3.99
CA SER A 67 5.65 -7.56 3.26
C SER A 67 4.39 -8.27 2.75
N VAL A 68 3.30 -8.26 3.52
CA VAL A 68 2.00 -8.78 3.05
C VAL A 68 1.45 -7.91 1.91
N ILE A 69 1.54 -6.57 2.03
CA ILE A 69 1.09 -5.64 0.98
C ILE A 69 1.82 -5.93 -0.34
N ILE A 70 3.15 -6.08 -0.29
CA ILE A 70 3.97 -6.37 -1.48
C ILE A 70 3.56 -7.71 -2.10
N ARG A 71 3.28 -8.74 -1.29
CA ARG A 71 2.86 -10.06 -1.79
C ARG A 71 1.50 -10.01 -2.48
N LEU A 72 0.53 -9.28 -1.92
CA LEU A 72 -0.77 -9.08 -2.59
C LEU A 72 -0.62 -8.32 -3.91
N ALA A 73 0.18 -7.25 -3.92
CA ALA A 73 0.45 -6.50 -5.14
C ALA A 73 1.18 -7.35 -6.20
N ALA A 74 2.10 -8.23 -5.77
CA ALA A 74 2.76 -9.18 -6.66
C ALA A 74 1.80 -10.23 -7.22
N ALA A 75 0.82 -10.70 -6.42
CA ALA A 75 -0.21 -11.61 -6.88
C ALA A 75 -1.13 -10.95 -7.92
N VAL A 76 -1.46 -9.67 -7.75
CA VAL A 76 -2.18 -8.88 -8.77
C VAL A 76 -1.34 -8.78 -10.04
N ALA A 77 -0.06 -8.41 -9.93
CA ALA A 77 0.86 -8.26 -11.06
C ALA A 77 1.14 -9.54 -11.87
N VAL A 78 0.66 -10.70 -11.43
CA VAL A 78 0.83 -11.97 -12.16
C VAL A 78 -0.49 -12.69 -12.40
N ALA A 79 -1.62 -12.05 -12.10
CA ALA A 79 -2.93 -12.68 -12.15
C ALA A 79 -3.27 -13.17 -13.57
N ASP A 80 -2.82 -12.45 -14.60
CA ASP A 80 -2.95 -12.80 -16.01
C ASP A 80 -1.90 -13.83 -16.51
N GLY A 81 -1.01 -14.26 -15.61
CA GLY A 81 0.08 -15.21 -15.88
C GLY A 81 1.35 -14.60 -16.47
N TYR A 82 1.40 -13.29 -16.67
CA TYR A 82 2.57 -12.55 -17.14
C TYR A 82 3.01 -11.55 -16.08
N LEU A 83 4.27 -11.13 -16.14
CA LEU A 83 4.79 -10.10 -15.24
C LEU A 83 5.49 -9.04 -16.08
N GLU A 84 4.98 -7.82 -16.06
CA GLU A 84 5.50 -6.72 -16.85
C GLU A 84 6.51 -5.87 -16.07
N ALA A 85 7.45 -5.27 -16.81
CA ALA A 85 8.48 -4.44 -16.21
C ALA A 85 7.91 -3.18 -15.52
N GLY A 86 6.77 -2.67 -16.00
CA GLY A 86 6.07 -1.52 -15.42
C GLY A 86 5.57 -1.79 -14.00
N GLU A 87 4.95 -2.95 -13.80
CA GLU A 87 4.37 -3.38 -12.52
C GLU A 87 5.45 -3.56 -11.45
N ILE A 88 6.55 -4.24 -11.81
CA ILE A 88 7.72 -4.40 -10.94
C ILE A 88 8.26 -3.02 -10.54
N GLN A 89 8.31 -2.08 -11.49
CA GLN A 89 8.84 -0.74 -11.23
C GLN A 89 7.95 0.03 -10.25
N VAL A 90 6.62 -0.10 -10.33
CA VAL A 90 5.69 0.50 -9.38
C VAL A 90 5.91 -0.02 -7.97
N ILE A 91 6.02 -1.34 -7.80
CA ILE A 91 6.30 -1.97 -6.50
C ILE A 91 7.61 -1.43 -5.91
N ARG A 92 8.67 -1.34 -6.74
CA ARG A 92 9.97 -0.78 -6.33
C ARG A 92 9.89 0.69 -5.90
N GLN A 93 9.20 1.53 -6.67
CA GLN A 93 9.02 2.95 -6.33
C GLN A 93 8.24 3.14 -5.03
N LYS A 94 7.25 2.29 -4.73
CA LYS A 94 6.52 2.34 -3.46
C LYS A 94 7.45 2.05 -2.27
N ILE A 95 8.37 1.11 -2.45
CA ILE A 95 9.36 0.74 -1.43
C ILE A 95 10.38 1.84 -1.20
N GLU A 96 10.89 2.47 -2.26
CA GLU A 96 11.80 3.63 -2.13
C GLU A 96 11.15 4.71 -1.26
N LYS A 97 9.88 5.04 -1.52
CA LYS A 97 9.10 5.97 -0.68
C LYS A 97 8.95 5.50 0.77
N TRP A 98 8.86 4.20 1.03
CA TRP A 98 8.84 3.67 2.40
C TRP A 98 10.19 3.78 3.09
N VAL A 99 11.29 3.52 2.37
CA VAL A 99 12.65 3.59 2.90
C VAL A 99 13.03 5.04 3.21
N GLU A 100 12.71 5.98 2.33
CA GLU A 100 12.99 7.42 2.49
C GLU A 100 12.20 8.06 3.64
N LYS A 101 11.01 7.54 3.95
CA LYS A 101 10.19 8.09 5.05
C LYS A 101 10.85 7.81 6.41
N ALA A 102 10.96 8.86 7.22
CA ALA A 102 11.51 8.83 8.59
C ALA A 102 10.88 7.77 9.50
N GLU A 103 9.64 7.33 9.21
CA GLU A 103 8.99 6.21 9.91
C GLU A 103 9.80 4.92 9.87
N SER A 104 10.63 4.72 8.86
CA SER A 104 11.40 3.48 8.75
C SER A 104 12.66 3.49 9.63
N ALA A 105 13.17 4.66 10.02
CA ALA A 105 14.42 4.80 10.79
C ALA A 105 14.39 4.16 12.19
N TYR A 106 13.22 3.83 12.70
CA TYR A 106 13.00 3.34 14.07
C TYR A 106 12.82 1.83 14.17
N ASP A 107 12.95 1.12 13.06
CA ASP A 107 12.73 -0.32 12.95
C ASP A 107 13.91 -1.19 13.46
N GLY A 108 14.94 -0.54 14.02
CA GLY A 108 16.14 -1.16 14.54
C GLY A 108 17.21 -1.50 13.49
N LEU A 109 16.98 -1.19 12.21
CA LEU A 109 17.94 -1.42 11.12
C LEU A 109 18.63 -0.13 10.67
N GLY A 110 19.85 -0.28 10.16
CA GLY A 110 20.48 0.75 9.34
C GLY A 110 19.76 0.93 7.99
N GLU A 111 20.02 2.03 7.29
CA GLU A 111 19.44 2.32 5.98
C GLU A 111 19.73 1.22 4.95
N THR A 112 20.99 0.80 4.82
CA THR A 112 21.42 -0.26 3.90
C THR A 112 20.73 -1.60 4.19
N GLN A 113 20.70 -2.02 5.47
CA GLN A 113 20.06 -3.27 5.88
C GLN A 113 18.55 -3.26 5.60
N ARG A 114 17.91 -2.09 5.74
CA ARG A 114 16.50 -1.92 5.43
C ARG A 114 16.23 -2.03 3.93
N GLU A 115 17.06 -1.39 3.12
CA GLU A 115 16.95 -1.47 1.66
C GLU A 115 17.12 -2.92 1.17
N GLU A 116 18.13 -3.63 1.68
CA GLU A 116 18.36 -5.04 1.41
C GLU A 116 17.18 -5.91 1.83
N SER A 117 16.60 -5.65 3.01
CA SER A 117 15.42 -6.36 3.51
C SER A 117 14.22 -6.21 2.58
N TYR A 118 13.91 -4.99 2.10
CA TYR A 118 12.81 -4.80 1.17
C TYR A 118 13.09 -5.39 -0.21
N LYS A 119 14.33 -5.28 -0.72
CA LYS A 119 14.74 -5.95 -1.97
C LYS A 119 14.51 -7.45 -1.91
N ALA A 120 14.88 -8.08 -0.80
CA ALA A 120 14.61 -9.50 -0.57
C ALA A 120 13.11 -9.80 -0.54
N ILE A 121 12.31 -8.99 0.17
CA ILE A 121 10.85 -9.16 0.22
C ILE A 121 10.22 -9.11 -1.17
N VAL A 122 10.63 -8.17 -2.03
CA VAL A 122 10.12 -8.09 -3.42
C VAL A 122 10.52 -9.32 -4.22
N ALA A 123 11.78 -9.71 -4.18
CA ALA A 123 12.27 -10.86 -4.93
C ALA A 123 11.51 -12.13 -4.52
N HIS A 124 11.33 -12.35 -3.22
CA HIS A 124 10.52 -13.47 -2.72
C HIS A 124 9.07 -13.36 -3.15
N ALA A 125 8.44 -12.20 -2.99
CA ALA A 125 7.04 -12.01 -3.37
C ALA A 125 6.80 -12.31 -4.86
N LEU A 126 7.65 -11.81 -5.76
CA LEU A 126 7.51 -12.06 -7.19
C LEU A 126 7.77 -13.53 -7.54
N ASN A 127 8.77 -14.16 -6.94
CA ASN A 127 9.04 -15.59 -7.17
C ASN A 127 7.88 -16.46 -6.69
N ASP A 128 7.34 -16.18 -5.50
CA ASP A 128 6.20 -16.91 -4.94
C ASP A 128 4.95 -16.69 -5.81
N ALA A 129 4.74 -15.47 -6.31
CA ALA A 129 3.61 -15.13 -7.18
C ALA A 129 3.69 -15.90 -8.51
N MET A 130 4.84 -15.84 -9.20
CA MET A 130 5.06 -16.56 -10.46
C MET A 130 4.99 -18.09 -10.32
N ALA A 131 5.25 -18.61 -9.11
CA ALA A 131 5.14 -20.03 -8.81
C ALA A 131 3.73 -20.44 -8.34
N ASP A 132 2.76 -19.52 -8.32
CA ASP A 132 1.40 -19.72 -7.78
C ASP A 132 1.41 -20.24 -6.32
N GLN A 133 2.30 -19.68 -5.51
CA GLN A 133 2.49 -20.04 -4.09
C GLN A 133 1.96 -18.98 -3.13
N ILE A 134 1.29 -17.93 -3.64
CA ILE A 134 0.68 -16.90 -2.82
C ILE A 134 -0.75 -17.30 -2.48
N ASP A 135 -0.93 -17.75 -1.25
CA ASP A 135 -2.25 -17.92 -0.64
C ASP A 135 -2.81 -16.55 -0.23
N THR A 136 -3.58 -15.93 -1.14
CA THR A 136 -4.19 -14.62 -0.95
C THR A 136 -5.17 -14.60 0.22
N ASP A 137 -5.97 -15.66 0.40
CA ASP A 137 -6.90 -15.82 1.51
C ASP A 137 -6.20 -15.83 2.86
N ALA A 138 -5.09 -16.57 3.00
CA ALA A 138 -4.30 -16.58 4.22
C ALA A 138 -3.69 -15.21 4.53
N LEU A 139 -3.25 -14.46 3.49
CA LEU A 139 -2.75 -13.10 3.64
C LEU A 139 -3.85 -12.13 4.10
N LEU A 140 -5.03 -12.18 3.47
CA LEU A 140 -6.17 -11.34 3.84
C LEU A 140 -6.65 -11.63 5.26
N ASN A 141 -6.74 -12.91 5.65
CA ASN A 141 -7.10 -13.30 7.01
C ASN A 141 -6.09 -12.79 8.05
N ARG A 142 -4.79 -12.78 7.73
CA ARG A 142 -3.76 -12.19 8.60
C ARG A 142 -3.97 -10.68 8.80
N LEU A 143 -4.45 -9.97 7.79
CA LEU A 143 -4.70 -8.53 7.84
C LEU A 143 -5.98 -8.15 8.59
N ARG A 144 -7.03 -9.00 8.56
CA ARG A 144 -8.30 -8.75 9.28
C ARG A 144 -8.13 -8.60 10.80
N HIS A 145 -7.03 -9.11 11.35
CA HIS A 145 -6.72 -9.00 12.78
C HIS A 145 -5.99 -7.69 13.14
N GLU A 146 -5.68 -6.84 12.16
CA GLU A 146 -5.05 -5.53 12.38
C GLU A 146 -6.11 -4.42 12.46
N GLU A 147 -6.01 -3.57 13.48
CA GLU A 147 -6.96 -2.49 13.74
C GLU A 147 -6.75 -1.26 12.82
N ASP A 148 -5.67 -1.23 12.03
CA ASP A 148 -5.29 -0.05 11.23
C ASP A 148 -5.94 -0.06 9.84
N GLN A 149 -7.08 0.61 9.71
CA GLN A 149 -7.75 0.79 8.42
C GLN A 149 -6.86 1.43 7.34
N LYS A 150 -5.84 2.23 7.72
CA LYS A 150 -4.91 2.82 6.73
C LYS A 150 -4.13 1.75 5.97
N LEU A 151 -3.97 0.57 6.56
CA LEU A 151 -3.32 -0.57 5.93
C LEU A 151 -4.08 -1.03 4.69
N TRP A 152 -5.42 -1.13 4.78
CA TRP A 152 -6.27 -1.51 3.66
C TRP A 152 -6.24 -0.48 2.53
N TYR A 153 -6.19 0.81 2.86
CA TYR A 153 -5.99 1.86 1.85
C TYR A 153 -4.62 1.73 1.18
N GLU A 154 -3.56 1.41 1.93
CA GLU A 154 -2.22 1.24 1.39
C GLU A 154 -2.11 0.01 0.48
N ILE A 155 -2.84 -1.07 0.80
CA ILE A 155 -2.95 -2.27 -0.04
C ILE A 155 -3.66 -1.95 -1.36
N LEU A 156 -4.89 -1.43 -1.29
CA LEU A 156 -5.67 -1.13 -2.48
C LEU A 156 -4.96 -0.11 -3.35
N GLU A 157 -4.33 0.92 -2.76
CA GLU A 157 -3.58 1.90 -3.52
C GLU A 157 -2.43 1.26 -4.30
N LEU A 158 -1.64 0.38 -3.68
CA LEU A 158 -0.53 -0.27 -4.38
C LEU A 158 -1.04 -1.24 -5.47
N CYS A 159 -2.08 -2.02 -5.18
CA CYS A 159 -2.63 -2.96 -6.16
C CYS A 159 -3.22 -2.22 -7.37
N PHE A 160 -3.92 -1.10 -7.14
CA PHE A 160 -4.36 -0.23 -8.24
C PHE A 160 -3.20 0.43 -8.99
N ASP A 161 -2.12 0.83 -8.30
CA ASP A 161 -0.93 1.39 -8.95
C ASP A 161 -0.24 0.34 -9.84
N VAL A 162 -0.23 -0.93 -9.42
CA VAL A 162 0.36 -2.07 -10.16
C VAL A 162 -0.43 -2.37 -11.42
N MET A 163 -1.73 -2.65 -11.29
CA MET A 163 -2.65 -2.84 -12.42
C MET A 163 -2.70 -1.61 -13.35
N ALA A 164 -2.31 -0.43 -12.84
CA ALA A 164 -2.24 0.78 -13.62
C ALA A 164 -0.98 0.92 -14.48
N ALA A 165 0.05 0.12 -14.22
CA ALA A 165 1.40 0.38 -14.69
C ALA A 165 1.60 0.10 -16.19
N ASP A 166 0.88 -0.89 -16.72
CA ASP A 166 0.93 -1.32 -18.12
C ASP A 166 -0.15 -0.64 -18.99
N GLY A 167 -1.21 -0.13 -18.36
CA GLY A 167 -2.34 0.51 -19.03
C GLY A 167 -3.52 -0.41 -19.33
N ILE A 168 -3.43 -1.70 -18.99
CA ILE A 168 -4.41 -2.72 -19.37
C ILE A 168 -4.82 -3.49 -18.11
N ALA A 169 -5.94 -3.09 -17.52
CA ALA A 169 -6.56 -3.89 -16.46
C ALA A 169 -7.16 -5.16 -17.06
N ASP A 170 -6.61 -6.32 -16.69
CA ASP A 170 -7.14 -7.64 -17.03
C ASP A 170 -8.28 -8.07 -16.07
N VAL A 171 -9.11 -9.02 -16.51
CA VAL A 171 -10.25 -9.54 -15.75
C VAL A 171 -9.79 -10.26 -14.48
N ASP A 172 -8.68 -10.99 -14.56
CA ASP A 172 -8.15 -11.76 -13.42
C ASP A 172 -7.58 -10.82 -12.34
N GLU A 173 -6.91 -9.73 -12.74
CA GLU A 173 -6.43 -8.68 -11.82
C GLU A 173 -7.58 -7.95 -11.11
N LEU A 174 -8.64 -7.60 -11.88
CA LEU A 174 -9.84 -6.96 -11.35
C LEU A 174 -10.59 -7.88 -10.39
N GLY A 175 -10.62 -9.18 -10.68
CA GLY A 175 -11.16 -10.21 -9.79
C GLY A 175 -10.47 -10.19 -8.43
N LEU A 176 -9.13 -10.29 -8.43
CA LEU A 176 -8.34 -10.29 -7.20
C LEU A 176 -8.45 -8.95 -6.44
N LEU A 177 -8.51 -7.81 -7.14
CA LEU A 177 -8.74 -6.50 -6.51
C LEU A 177 -10.11 -6.39 -5.84
N ARG A 178 -11.15 -6.99 -6.44
CA ARG A 178 -12.48 -7.07 -5.82
C ARG A 178 -12.44 -7.93 -4.57
N GLU A 179 -11.78 -9.08 -4.60
CA GLU A 179 -11.61 -9.94 -3.41
C GLU A 179 -10.88 -9.21 -2.27
N ILE A 180 -9.82 -8.47 -2.58
CA ILE A 180 -9.11 -7.63 -1.60
C ILE A 180 -10.02 -6.53 -1.06
N GLY A 181 -10.82 -5.90 -1.94
CA GLY A 181 -11.80 -4.87 -1.57
C GLY A 181 -12.89 -5.41 -0.64
N ASP A 182 -13.47 -6.56 -0.97
CA ASP A 182 -14.51 -7.23 -0.18
C ASP A 182 -13.98 -7.75 1.15
N ALA A 183 -12.69 -8.12 1.20
CA ALA A 183 -12.03 -8.48 2.44
C ALA A 183 -11.72 -7.28 3.34
N SER A 184 -11.63 -6.08 2.75
CA SER A 184 -11.38 -4.85 3.48
C SER A 184 -12.64 -4.33 4.19
N GLU A 185 -12.45 -3.56 5.26
CA GLU A 185 -13.55 -2.86 5.95
C GLU A 185 -13.87 -1.47 5.33
N ILE A 186 -13.43 -1.22 4.10
CA ILE A 186 -13.56 0.09 3.43
C ILE A 186 -14.92 0.17 2.72
N ASP A 187 -15.62 1.30 2.84
CA ASP A 187 -16.88 1.55 2.12
C ASP A 187 -16.65 1.50 0.60
N ALA A 188 -17.55 0.84 -0.13
CA ALA A 188 -17.46 0.68 -1.58
C ALA A 188 -17.27 2.01 -2.33
N ARG A 189 -17.84 3.12 -1.84
CA ARG A 189 -17.66 4.45 -2.46
C ARG A 189 -16.24 4.98 -2.32
N ASP A 190 -15.53 4.61 -1.26
CA ASP A 190 -14.14 5.01 -1.08
C ASP A 190 -13.21 4.15 -1.94
N ILE A 191 -13.54 2.87 -2.13
CA ILE A 191 -12.87 2.01 -3.13
C ILE A 191 -13.08 2.58 -4.54
N GLU A 192 -14.31 2.98 -4.89
CA GLU A 192 -14.60 3.64 -6.17
C GLU A 192 -13.81 4.94 -6.35
N LYS A 193 -13.67 5.77 -5.30
CA LYS A 193 -12.86 7.00 -5.37
C LYS A 193 -11.37 6.72 -5.57
N LEU A 194 -10.84 5.68 -4.91
CA LEU A 194 -9.45 5.26 -5.09
C LEU A 194 -9.24 4.80 -6.53
N ARG A 195 -10.09 3.90 -7.01
CA ARG A 195 -10.10 3.40 -8.38
C ARG A 195 -10.18 4.56 -9.37
N ASP A 196 -11.18 5.42 -9.26
CA ASP A 196 -11.39 6.56 -10.16
C ASP A 196 -10.18 7.49 -10.21
N ARG A 197 -9.47 7.68 -9.08
CA ARG A 197 -8.24 8.49 -9.04
C ARG A 197 -7.10 7.83 -9.83
N LYS A 198 -6.94 6.52 -9.70
CA LYS A 198 -5.85 5.77 -10.34
C LYS A 198 -6.13 5.45 -11.82
N ILE A 199 -7.39 5.24 -12.20
CA ILE A 199 -7.82 5.09 -13.60
C ILE A 199 -7.58 6.36 -14.43
N ILE A 200 -7.57 7.55 -13.79
CA ILE A 200 -7.22 8.80 -14.48
C ILE A 200 -5.74 8.82 -14.89
N ASP A 201 -4.86 8.14 -14.14
CA ASP A 201 -3.43 8.02 -14.45
C ASP A 201 -3.15 6.95 -15.54
N LEU A 202 -3.97 5.88 -15.57
CA LEU A 202 -3.96 4.73 -16.51
C LEU A 202 -4.07 5.07 -18.00
N LYS A 203 -4.98 5.97 -18.42
CA LYS A 203 -5.33 6.14 -19.85
C LYS A 203 -4.36 6.98 -20.69
N ASN A 204 -3.11 7.11 -20.24
CA ASN A 204 -2.04 7.66 -21.07
C ASN A 204 -1.48 6.65 -22.09
N THR A 205 -1.87 5.37 -22.01
CA THR A 205 -1.55 4.31 -22.99
C THR A 205 -2.84 3.81 -23.65
N ASN A 206 -2.90 3.92 -24.98
CA ASN A 206 -4.08 3.62 -25.79
C ASN A 206 -4.17 2.12 -26.10
N THR A 207 -4.92 1.35 -25.32
CA THR A 207 -5.65 0.14 -25.79
C THR A 207 -6.36 -0.54 -24.61
N VAL A 208 -7.68 -0.37 -24.51
CA VAL A 208 -8.50 -1.13 -23.56
C VAL A 208 -8.96 -2.42 -24.24
N LYS A 209 -8.62 -3.57 -23.66
CA LYS A 209 -9.16 -4.90 -24.02
C LYS A 209 -10.15 -5.44 -22.97
N THR A 210 -10.62 -4.61 -22.04
CA THR A 210 -11.58 -4.98 -21.00
C THR A 210 -13.02 -4.97 -21.55
N PRO A 211 -13.91 -5.89 -21.10
CA PRO A 211 -15.36 -5.72 -21.26
C PRO A 211 -15.77 -4.36 -20.69
N ILE A 212 -16.47 -3.57 -21.51
CA ILE A 212 -16.81 -2.18 -21.21
C ILE A 212 -17.61 -2.07 -19.90
N GLU A 213 -18.33 -3.13 -19.54
CA GLU A 213 -19.16 -3.28 -18.35
C GLU A 213 -18.34 -3.14 -17.07
N GLU A 214 -17.22 -3.87 -16.96
CA GLU A 214 -16.42 -3.91 -15.75
C GLU A 214 -15.62 -2.61 -15.56
N LEU A 215 -15.14 -2.03 -16.66
CA LEU A 215 -14.51 -0.71 -16.68
C LEU A 215 -15.44 0.38 -16.13
N LEU A 216 -16.75 0.25 -16.37
CA LEU A 216 -17.76 1.19 -15.92
C LEU A 216 -18.34 0.84 -14.54
N GLY A 217 -17.85 -0.22 -13.89
CA GLY A 217 -18.35 -0.68 -12.61
C GLY A 217 -19.79 -1.20 -12.68
N ILE A 218 -20.16 -1.83 -13.80
CA ILE A 218 -21.43 -2.51 -13.97
C ILE A 218 -21.28 -3.93 -13.41
N ALA A 219 -22.16 -4.30 -12.47
CA ALA A 219 -22.19 -5.67 -11.96
C ALA A 219 -22.94 -6.60 -12.94
N PRO A 220 -22.54 -7.88 -13.06
CA PRO A 220 -23.09 -8.82 -14.04
C PRO A 220 -24.56 -9.20 -13.77
N ASP A 221 -25.07 -8.94 -12.56
CA ASP A 221 -26.44 -9.22 -12.13
C ASP A 221 -27.40 -8.04 -12.34
N TRP A 222 -26.90 -6.88 -12.78
CA TRP A 222 -27.73 -5.70 -13.00
C TRP A 222 -28.67 -5.88 -14.19
N ASP A 223 -29.94 -5.51 -13.99
CA ASP A 223 -30.89 -5.48 -15.09
C ASP A 223 -30.57 -4.35 -16.08
N PRO A 224 -30.97 -4.46 -17.36
CA PRO A 224 -30.68 -3.45 -18.38
C PRO A 224 -31.14 -2.03 -18.04
N ALA A 225 -32.22 -1.87 -17.25
CA ALA A 225 -32.69 -0.54 -16.83
C ALA A 225 -31.77 0.07 -15.76
N THR A 226 -31.28 -0.75 -14.82
CA THR A 226 -30.25 -0.37 -13.82
C THR A 226 -28.93 0.01 -14.51
N ILE A 227 -28.49 -0.78 -15.49
CA ILE A 227 -27.30 -0.47 -16.31
C ILE A 227 -27.46 0.89 -17.00
N LYS A 228 -28.58 1.13 -17.72
CA LYS A 228 -28.84 2.43 -18.38
C LYS A 228 -28.89 3.59 -17.40
N CYS A 229 -29.47 3.39 -16.22
CA CYS A 229 -29.51 4.41 -15.17
C CYS A 229 -28.10 4.77 -14.70
N HIS A 230 -27.25 3.77 -14.48
CA HIS A 230 -25.85 3.94 -14.11
C HIS A 230 -25.04 4.65 -15.20
N LEU A 231 -25.14 4.20 -16.46
CA LEU A 231 -24.48 4.82 -17.60
C LEU A 231 -24.86 6.30 -17.77
N ARG A 232 -26.13 6.67 -17.55
CA ARG A 232 -26.58 8.08 -17.57
C ARG A 232 -26.02 8.91 -16.42
N LYS A 233 -25.77 8.31 -15.26
CA LYS A 233 -25.12 8.97 -14.12
C LYS A 233 -23.65 9.20 -14.42
N GLU A 234 -22.96 8.17 -14.89
CA GLU A 234 -21.56 8.27 -15.30
C GLU A 234 -21.40 9.28 -16.46
N TYR A 235 -22.28 9.26 -17.47
CA TYR A 235 -22.24 10.25 -18.56
C TYR A 235 -22.34 11.69 -18.03
N ARG A 236 -23.29 11.97 -17.12
CA ARG A 236 -23.44 13.31 -16.52
C ARG A 236 -22.20 13.72 -15.73
N LYS A 237 -21.63 12.79 -14.96
CA LYS A 237 -20.40 12.99 -14.18
C LYS A 237 -19.22 13.33 -15.09
N TRP A 238 -18.98 12.53 -16.13
CA TRP A 238 -17.86 12.73 -17.07
C TRP A 238 -18.06 13.97 -17.95
N ASN A 239 -19.31 14.29 -18.31
CA ASN A 239 -19.62 15.50 -19.07
C ASN A 239 -19.43 16.76 -18.20
N SER A 240 -19.80 16.70 -16.92
CA SER A 240 -19.50 17.78 -15.98
C SER A 240 -17.99 17.95 -15.82
N ARG A 241 -17.24 16.84 -15.69
CA ARG A 241 -15.77 16.88 -15.58
C ARG A 241 -15.15 17.51 -16.83
N LEU A 242 -15.51 17.07 -18.03
CA LEU A 242 -15.03 17.63 -19.31
C LEU A 242 -15.15 19.16 -19.37
N ASN A 243 -16.24 19.72 -18.85
CA ASN A 243 -16.50 21.15 -18.84
C ASN A 243 -15.78 21.93 -17.72
N THR A 244 -15.21 21.23 -16.73
CA THR A 244 -14.50 21.82 -15.59
C THR A 244 -12.98 21.70 -15.66
N VAL A 245 -12.44 20.73 -16.39
CA VAL A 245 -10.98 20.58 -16.56
C VAL A 245 -10.45 21.52 -17.64
N SER A 246 -9.29 22.12 -17.36
CA SER A 246 -8.54 22.96 -18.31
C SER A 246 -8.10 22.19 -19.56
N GLU A 247 -7.88 22.89 -20.66
CA GLU A 247 -7.41 22.29 -21.92
C GLU A 247 -6.11 21.51 -21.72
N GLY A 248 -6.03 20.34 -22.37
CA GLY A 248 -4.92 19.40 -22.25
C GLY A 248 -5.38 17.96 -22.09
N LYS A 249 -4.48 17.09 -21.63
CA LYS A 249 -4.66 15.63 -21.56
C LYS A 249 -5.89 15.21 -20.72
N ALA A 250 -6.18 15.93 -19.63
CA ALA A 250 -7.32 15.62 -18.77
C ALA A 250 -8.69 15.86 -19.45
N ARG A 251 -8.79 16.87 -20.33
CA ARG A 251 -10.00 17.12 -21.12
C ARG A 251 -10.21 16.03 -22.17
N GLN A 252 -9.12 15.55 -22.79
CA GLN A 252 -9.18 14.46 -23.77
C GLN A 252 -9.59 13.13 -23.12
N ASN A 253 -9.15 12.86 -21.89
CA ASN A 253 -9.53 11.67 -21.13
C ASN A 253 -11.02 11.68 -20.75
N ALA A 254 -11.55 12.84 -20.34
CA ALA A 254 -12.98 12.98 -20.07
C ALA A 254 -13.82 12.75 -21.34
N GLN A 255 -13.33 13.20 -22.50
CA GLN A 255 -14.00 12.96 -23.80
C GLN A 255 -13.98 11.48 -24.19
N ASN A 256 -12.86 10.78 -23.98
CA ASN A 256 -12.76 9.35 -24.27
C ASN A 256 -13.69 8.52 -23.38
N MET A 257 -13.84 8.89 -22.10
CA MET A 257 -14.80 8.20 -21.23
C MET A 257 -16.26 8.42 -21.67
N LEU A 258 -16.60 9.62 -22.16
CA LEU A 258 -17.91 9.87 -22.74
C LEU A 258 -18.17 9.01 -23.99
N ASN A 259 -17.14 8.76 -24.79
CA ASN A 259 -17.25 7.89 -25.97
C ASN A 259 -17.52 6.44 -25.57
N ILE A 260 -16.79 5.90 -24.60
CA ILE A 260 -16.97 4.52 -24.08
C ILE A 260 -18.35 4.34 -23.45
N ILE A 261 -18.80 5.30 -22.63
CA ILE A 261 -20.15 5.29 -22.06
C ILE A 261 -21.20 5.34 -23.18
N GLY A 262 -20.92 6.10 -24.24
CA GLY A 262 -21.77 6.19 -25.42
C GLY A 262 -21.88 4.87 -26.20
N GLU A 263 -20.78 4.14 -26.34
CA GLU A 263 -20.74 2.81 -26.96
C GLU A 263 -21.51 1.79 -26.12
N ALA A 264 -21.20 1.70 -24.82
CA ALA A 264 -21.95 0.85 -23.88
C ALA A 264 -23.46 1.11 -23.94
N TYR A 265 -23.85 2.40 -23.92
CA TYR A 265 -25.25 2.78 -23.95
C TYR A 265 -25.96 2.34 -25.24
N LYS A 266 -25.26 2.39 -26.39
CA LYS A 266 -25.81 1.92 -27.67
C LYS A 266 -26.07 0.42 -27.66
N ASP A 267 -25.13 -0.37 -27.14
CA ASP A 267 -25.24 -1.84 -27.11
C ASP A 267 -26.41 -2.31 -26.24
N TYR A 268 -26.60 -1.67 -25.09
CA TYR A 268 -27.73 -1.94 -24.19
C TYR A 268 -29.08 -1.36 -24.65
N THR A 269 -29.08 -0.42 -25.60
CA THR A 269 -30.32 0.03 -26.26
C THR A 269 -30.68 -0.80 -27.50
N SER A 270 -29.70 -1.43 -28.14
CA SER A 270 -29.92 -2.23 -29.35
C SER A 270 -30.39 -3.65 -29.05
N SER A 271 -30.00 -4.20 -27.89
CA SER A 271 -30.42 -5.51 -27.37
C SER A 271 -31.90 -5.59 -26.91
N GLU A 272 -32.61 -4.46 -26.85
CA GLU A 272 -34.07 -4.40 -26.55
C GLU A 272 -34.96 -4.46 -27.81
N ASN A 273 -34.39 -4.37 -29.02
CA ASN A 273 -35.12 -4.39 -30.30
C ASN A 273 -34.95 -5.70 -31.09
N SER A 274 -34.49 -6.79 -30.45
CA SER A 274 -34.38 -8.13 -31.03
C SER A 274 -35.10 -9.17 -30.18
#